data_AF-A0A061NAP8-F1
#
_entry.id   AF-A0A061NAP8-F1
#
_cell.length_a   1.000
_cell.length_b   1.000
_cell.length_c   1.000
_cell.angle_alpha   90.00
_cell.angle_beta   90.00
_cell.angle_gamma   90.00
#
_symmetry.space_group_name_H-M   'P 1'
#
loop_
_entity.id
_entity.type
_entity.pdbx_description
1 polymer ?
#
loop_
_entity_poly.entity_id
_entity_poly.type
_entity_poly.pdbx_seq_one_letter_code
_entity_poly.pdbx_strand_id
1 'polypeptide(L)'
;MQTFHPRSVPIIMGGDHSITAQLIKGYKQVHNTETIGILQLDTHFDLRDPSEIGPANGTPIRQLIEGGIVRGTDVHTIGLHGYFNAKSLKHYADTHGVNYITLKQARKIGVRQTVINALEMLDQTVDMIYVTIDMDVLDSAFGPGHLRLHQVV
;
A
#
# COMPACT_ATOMS: atom_id res chain seq x y z
N MET A 1 -16.06 14.29 2.35
CA MET A 1 -16.29 14.01 0.91
C MET A 1 -17.26 12.84 0.75
N GLN A 2 -16.89 11.63 1.18
CA GLN A 2 -17.74 10.43 1.06
C GLN A 2 -19.12 10.54 1.74
N THR A 3 -19.24 11.27 2.85
CA THR A 3 -20.53 11.55 3.51
C THR A 3 -21.52 12.32 2.62
N PHE A 4 -21.02 13.26 1.79
CA PHE A 4 -21.86 14.12 0.94
C PHE A 4 -21.89 13.64 -0.52
N HIS A 5 -20.91 12.83 -0.93
CA HIS A 5 -20.76 12.29 -2.27
C HIS A 5 -20.40 10.79 -2.19
N PRO A 6 -21.33 9.91 -1.77
CA PRO A 6 -21.03 8.50 -1.52
C PRO A 6 -20.69 7.68 -2.78
N ARG A 7 -20.94 8.23 -3.98
CA ARG A 7 -20.67 7.57 -5.27
C ARG A 7 -19.39 8.05 -5.96
N SER A 8 -18.65 9.00 -5.36
CA SER A 8 -17.42 9.52 -5.96
C SER A 8 -16.24 8.62 -5.64
N VAL A 9 -15.39 8.37 -6.64
CA VAL A 9 -14.09 7.71 -6.47
C VAL A 9 -13.03 8.80 -6.24
N PRO A 10 -12.41 8.90 -5.05
CA PRO A 10 -11.45 9.95 -4.76
C PRO A 10 -10.08 9.63 -5.38
N ILE A 11 -9.61 10.49 -6.28
CA ILE A 11 -8.21 10.51 -6.73
C ILE A 11 -7.48 11.52 -5.87
N ILE A 12 -6.39 11.11 -5.24
CA ILE A 12 -5.68 11.93 -4.25
C ILE A 12 -4.23 12.12 -4.69
N MET A 13 -3.80 13.37 -4.82
CA MET A 13 -2.40 13.71 -5.01
C MET A 13 -1.83 14.12 -3.66
N GLY A 14 -0.90 13.29 -3.15
CA GLY A 14 -0.44 13.36 -1.77
C GLY A 14 0.76 14.28 -1.55
N GLY A 15 1.18 14.33 -0.29
CA GLY A 15 2.55 14.64 0.14
C GLY A 15 3.34 13.33 0.27
N ASP A 16 3.90 13.04 1.44
CA ASP A 16 4.51 11.73 1.71
C ASP A 16 3.49 10.63 2.02
N HIS A 17 3.95 9.37 2.02
CA HIS A 17 3.12 8.18 2.18
C HIS A 17 2.40 8.04 3.53
N SER A 18 2.73 8.84 4.54
CA SER A 18 2.09 8.77 5.87
C SER A 18 0.58 9.06 5.80
N ILE A 19 0.13 9.82 4.79
CA ILE A 19 -1.28 10.17 4.61
C ILE A 19 -2.17 8.95 4.34
N THR A 20 -1.61 7.87 3.77
CA THR A 20 -2.34 6.65 3.38
C THR A 20 -3.15 6.08 4.54
N ALA A 21 -2.56 5.98 5.73
CA ALA A 21 -3.23 5.42 6.89
C ALA A 21 -4.46 6.25 7.32
N GLN A 22 -4.36 7.59 7.25
CA GLN A 22 -5.45 8.47 7.68
C GLN A 22 -6.57 8.54 6.64
N LEU A 23 -6.23 8.48 5.34
CA LEU A 23 -7.21 8.44 4.26
C LEU A 23 -8.07 7.17 4.34
N ILE A 24 -7.45 6.00 4.49
CA ILE A 24 -8.17 4.73 4.62
C ILE A 24 -8.98 4.68 5.92
N LYS A 25 -8.44 5.16 7.05
CA LYS A 25 -9.19 5.26 8.32
C LYS A 25 -10.44 6.14 8.16
N GLY A 26 -10.32 7.30 7.53
CA GLY A 26 -11.44 8.20 7.27
C GLY A 26 -12.48 7.57 6.34
N TYR A 27 -12.05 6.82 5.33
CA TYR A 27 -12.95 6.05 4.46
C TYR A 27 -13.72 4.98 5.26
N LYS A 28 -13.01 4.17 6.05
CA LYS A 28 -13.58 3.09 6.87
C LYS A 28 -14.57 3.61 7.92
N GLN A 29 -14.43 4.84 8.42
CA GLN A 29 -15.41 5.45 9.33
C GLN A 29 -16.78 5.66 8.67
N VAL A 30 -16.82 5.97 7.37
CA VAL A 30 -18.06 6.14 6.61
C VAL A 30 -18.60 4.79 6.12
N HIS A 31 -17.70 3.88 5.73
CA HIS A 31 -18.00 2.58 5.15
C HIS A 31 -17.62 1.43 6.10
N ASN A 32 -18.18 1.45 7.31
CA ASN A 32 -17.71 0.61 8.42
C ASN A 32 -17.91 -0.91 8.21
N THR A 33 -18.86 -1.32 7.36
CA THR A 33 -19.09 -2.73 7.02
C THR A 33 -18.21 -3.25 5.89
N GLU A 34 -17.66 -2.37 5.05
CA GLU A 34 -16.94 -2.77 3.84
C GLU A 34 -15.49 -3.15 4.13
N THR A 35 -15.06 -4.29 3.62
CA THR A 35 -13.67 -4.74 3.68
C THR A 35 -12.81 -4.00 2.66
N ILE A 36 -11.61 -3.60 3.07
CA ILE A 36 -10.68 -2.83 2.23
C ILE A 36 -9.42 -3.64 2.02
N GLY A 37 -9.03 -3.81 0.76
CA GLY A 37 -7.74 -4.35 0.35
C GLY A 37 -6.84 -3.25 -0.19
N ILE A 38 -5.53 -3.47 -0.12
CA ILE A 38 -4.53 -2.50 -0.56
C ILE A 38 -3.68 -3.12 -1.65
N LEU A 39 -3.62 -2.45 -2.80
CA LEU A 39 -2.60 -2.67 -3.81
C LEU A 39 -1.56 -1.54 -3.70
N GLN A 40 -0.35 -1.90 -3.30
CA GLN A 40 0.76 -0.97 -3.14
C GLN A 40 1.82 -1.22 -4.22
N LEU A 41 2.14 -0.19 -5.01
CA LEU A 41 3.28 -0.19 -5.92
C LEU A 41 4.42 0.62 -5.27
N ASP A 42 5.43 -0.08 -4.76
CA ASP A 42 6.46 0.51 -3.90
C ASP A 42 7.72 -0.36 -3.85
N THR A 43 8.87 0.25 -3.58
CA THR A 43 10.11 -0.47 -3.27
C THR A 43 10.19 -0.90 -1.79
N HIS A 44 9.40 -0.28 -0.92
CA HIS A 44 9.32 -0.49 0.52
C HIS A 44 8.07 -1.27 0.93
N PHE A 45 8.15 -1.87 2.11
CA PHE A 45 7.00 -2.51 2.76
C PHE A 45 6.06 -1.54 3.48
N ASP A 46 6.59 -0.41 3.98
CA ASP A 46 5.90 0.52 4.89
C ASP A 46 5.29 -0.12 6.15
N LEU A 47 6.02 -1.11 6.67
CA LEU A 47 5.68 -1.89 7.86
C LEU A 47 6.50 -1.50 9.11
N ARG A 48 7.12 -0.30 9.16
CA ARG A 48 7.87 0.14 10.34
C ARG A 48 6.93 0.32 11.53
N ASP A 49 7.48 0.17 12.74
CA ASP A 49 6.72 0.26 13.98
C ASP A 49 6.32 1.72 14.29
N PRO A 50 5.02 2.07 14.32
CA PRO A 50 4.60 3.41 14.67
C PRO A 50 4.87 3.78 16.14
N SER A 51 5.10 2.81 17.04
CA SER A 51 5.48 3.10 18.43
C SER A 51 6.92 3.60 18.56
N GLU A 52 7.80 3.28 17.60
CA GLU A 52 9.19 3.70 17.61
C GLU A 52 9.40 5.07 16.95
N ILE A 53 8.71 5.33 15.83
CA ILE A 53 8.96 6.52 14.99
C ILE A 53 7.72 7.40 14.77
N GLY A 54 6.60 7.05 15.40
CA GLY A 54 5.32 7.72 15.22
C GLY A 54 4.63 7.42 13.88
N PRO A 55 3.51 8.10 13.60
CA PRO A 55 2.89 8.10 12.27
C PRO A 55 3.83 8.78 11.28
N ALA A 56 4.53 7.98 10.49
CA ALA A 56 5.55 8.40 9.58
C ALA A 56 5.37 7.69 8.24
N ASN A 57 6.08 8.16 7.23
CA ASN A 57 5.96 7.67 5.87
C ASN A 57 6.23 6.15 5.70
N GLY A 58 7.02 5.53 6.58
CA GLY A 58 7.29 4.10 6.55
C GLY A 58 6.44 3.24 7.48
N THR A 59 5.43 3.82 8.15
CA THR A 59 4.51 3.10 9.05
C THR A 59 3.06 2.93 8.57
N PRO A 60 2.58 3.47 7.43
CA PRO A 60 1.13 3.51 7.16
C PRO A 60 0.47 2.14 7.05
N ILE A 61 1.13 1.15 6.43
CA ILE A 61 0.53 -0.18 6.25
C ILE A 61 0.43 -0.91 7.58
N ARG A 62 1.48 -0.86 8.40
CA ARG A 62 1.45 -1.46 9.73
C ARG A 62 0.41 -0.81 10.64
N GLN A 63 0.24 0.51 10.57
CA GLN A 63 -0.83 1.21 11.30
C GLN A 63 -2.24 0.72 10.93
N LEU A 64 -2.46 0.32 9.68
CA LEU A 64 -3.77 -0.16 9.21
C LEU A 64 -4.01 -1.62 9.64
N ILE A 65 -2.97 -2.44 9.59
CA ILE A 65 -3.01 -3.85 10.05
C ILE A 65 -3.23 -3.90 11.56
N GLU A 66 -2.39 -3.22 12.36
CA GLU A 66 -2.51 -3.20 13.83
C GLU A 66 -3.80 -2.53 14.30
N GLY A 67 -4.31 -1.56 13.52
CA GLY A 67 -5.58 -0.92 13.79
C GLY A 67 -6.81 -1.77 13.45
N GLY A 68 -6.64 -2.98 12.91
CA GLY A 68 -7.75 -3.85 12.48
C GLY A 68 -8.58 -3.27 11.33
N ILE A 69 -8.03 -2.29 10.61
CA ILE A 69 -8.72 -1.61 9.51
C ILE A 69 -8.62 -2.43 8.22
N VAL A 70 -7.47 -3.07 8.01
CA VAL A 70 -7.15 -3.94 6.86
C VAL A 70 -6.51 -5.22 7.39
N ARG A 71 -6.87 -6.38 6.82
CA ARG A 71 -6.18 -7.64 7.14
C ARG A 71 -4.85 -7.67 6.38
N GLY A 72 -3.78 -8.16 7.01
CA GLY A 72 -2.49 -8.29 6.32
C GLY A 72 -2.58 -9.13 5.04
N THR A 73 -3.44 -10.16 5.02
CA THR A 73 -3.73 -10.99 3.84
C THR A 73 -4.36 -10.25 2.67
N ASP A 74 -4.96 -9.08 2.89
CA ASP A 74 -5.53 -8.23 1.84
C ASP A 74 -4.58 -7.07 1.45
N VAL A 75 -3.30 -7.19 1.77
CA VAL A 75 -2.27 -6.23 1.33
C VAL A 75 -1.38 -6.90 0.30
N HIS A 76 -1.27 -6.29 -0.87
CA HIS A 76 -0.42 -6.72 -1.97
C HIS A 76 0.59 -5.64 -2.32
N THR A 77 1.86 -5.86 -1.97
CA THR A 77 2.97 -4.95 -2.30
C THR A 77 3.77 -5.47 -3.48
N ILE A 78 3.83 -4.71 -4.58
CA ILE A 78 4.58 -5.06 -5.78
C ILE A 78 5.69 -4.04 -5.98
N GLY A 79 6.91 -4.54 -6.18
CA GLY A 79 8.04 -3.70 -6.56
C GLY A 79 9.19 -3.72 -5.57
N LEU A 80 9.15 -4.53 -4.50
CA LEU A 80 10.22 -4.57 -3.50
C LEU A 80 11.60 -4.80 -4.15
N HIS A 81 12.52 -3.88 -3.93
CA HIS A 81 13.91 -3.99 -4.39
C HIS A 81 14.86 -3.12 -3.54
N GLY A 82 16.15 -3.14 -3.90
CA GLY A 82 17.18 -2.44 -3.15
C GLY A 82 17.48 -3.04 -1.76
N TYR A 83 18.29 -2.33 -0.98
CA TYR A 83 18.68 -2.71 0.38
C TYR A 83 17.87 -1.96 1.45
N PHE A 84 16.66 -1.50 1.10
CA PHE A 84 15.85 -0.62 1.95
C PHE A 84 14.98 -1.36 2.96
N ASN A 85 14.79 -2.67 2.78
CA ASN A 85 13.89 -3.48 3.60
C ASN A 85 14.67 -4.31 4.63
N ALA A 86 14.50 -3.97 5.91
CA ALA A 86 15.10 -4.74 7.01
C ALA A 86 14.45 -6.13 7.15
N LYS A 87 15.23 -7.11 7.66
CA LYS A 87 14.73 -8.49 7.89
C LYS A 87 13.50 -8.53 8.80
N SER A 88 13.42 -7.64 9.78
CA SER A 88 12.28 -7.50 10.69
C SER A 88 10.98 -7.17 9.96
N LEU A 89 11.04 -6.29 8.94
CA LEU A 89 9.87 -5.91 8.15
C LEU A 89 9.34 -7.09 7.34
N LYS A 90 10.24 -7.87 6.72
CA LYS A 90 9.86 -9.09 6.02
C LYS A 90 9.24 -10.11 6.99
N HIS A 91 9.84 -10.30 8.17
CA HIS A 91 9.28 -11.21 9.17
C HIS A 91 7.88 -10.78 9.61
N TYR A 92 7.66 -9.48 9.81
CA TYR A 92 6.33 -8.94 10.10
C TYR A 92 5.34 -9.23 8.96
N ALA A 93 5.76 -8.98 7.71
CA ALA A 93 4.96 -9.27 6.51
C ALA A 93 4.55 -10.75 6.46
N ASP A 94 5.51 -11.67 6.62
CA ASP A 94 5.26 -13.11 6.64
C ASP A 94 4.29 -13.51 7.78
N THR A 95 4.44 -12.90 8.95
CA THR A 95 3.64 -13.20 10.16
C THR A 95 2.19 -12.78 10.01
N HIS A 96 1.93 -11.66 9.33
CA HIS A 96 0.59 -11.11 9.13
C HIS A 96 -0.02 -11.50 7.78
N GLY A 97 0.69 -12.31 6.98
CA GLY A 97 0.22 -12.80 5.68
C GLY A 97 0.23 -11.74 4.58
N VAL A 98 1.04 -10.68 4.70
CA VAL A 98 1.17 -9.65 3.66
C VAL A 98 1.72 -10.28 2.39
N ASN A 99 0.99 -10.13 1.29
CA ASN A 99 1.43 -10.59 -0.02
C ASN A 99 2.41 -9.60 -0.61
N TYR A 100 3.56 -10.07 -1.08
CA TYR A 100 4.52 -9.19 -1.73
C TYR A 100 5.28 -9.86 -2.87
N ILE A 101 5.62 -9.07 -3.89
CA ILE A 101 6.36 -9.51 -5.07
C ILE A 101 7.52 -8.55 -5.31
N THR A 102 8.74 -9.09 -5.34
CA THR A 102 9.93 -8.29 -5.65
C THR A 102 9.92 -7.79 -7.08
N LEU A 103 10.59 -6.67 -7.37
CA LEU A 103 10.72 -6.15 -8.73
C LEU A 103 11.32 -7.19 -9.69
N LYS A 104 12.28 -8.00 -9.21
CA LYS A 104 12.88 -9.10 -9.99
C LYS A 104 11.84 -10.15 -10.39
N GLN A 105 10.97 -10.55 -9.47
CA GLN A 105 9.89 -11.51 -9.75
C GLN A 105 8.84 -10.89 -10.69
N ALA A 106 8.43 -9.64 -10.41
CA ALA A 106 7.46 -8.92 -11.25
C ALA A 106 7.95 -8.77 -12.69
N ARG A 107 9.24 -8.48 -12.91
CA ARG A 107 9.85 -8.42 -14.26
C ARG A 107 9.86 -9.78 -14.96
N LYS A 108 10.06 -10.88 -14.22
CA LYS A 108 10.04 -12.24 -14.78
C LYS A 108 8.64 -12.69 -15.18
N ILE A 109 7.62 -12.34 -14.40
CA ILE A 109 6.21 -12.66 -14.67
C ILE A 109 5.64 -11.70 -15.73
N GLY A 110 6.12 -10.46 -15.75
CA GLY A 110 5.53 -9.34 -16.46
C GLY A 110 4.77 -8.43 -15.47
N VAL A 111 5.15 -7.16 -15.39
CA VAL A 111 4.59 -6.21 -14.41
C VAL A 111 3.07 -6.10 -14.55
N ARG A 112 2.57 -5.97 -15.79
CA ARG A 112 1.13 -5.94 -16.08
C ARG A 112 0.41 -7.17 -15.52
N GLN A 113 0.94 -8.36 -15.79
CA GLN A 113 0.34 -9.60 -15.31
C GLN A 113 0.39 -9.70 -13.78
N THR A 114 1.49 -9.24 -13.18
CA THR A 114 1.65 -9.20 -11.71
C THR A 114 0.58 -8.34 -11.05
N VAL A 115 0.30 -7.16 -11.61
CA VAL A 115 -0.74 -6.25 -11.13
C VAL A 115 -2.13 -6.86 -11.31
N ILE A 116 -2.42 -7.43 -12.49
CA ILE A 116 -3.71 -8.10 -12.76
C ILE A 116 -3.97 -9.21 -11.74
N ASN A 117 -2.99 -10.09 -11.51
CA ASN A 117 -3.13 -11.18 -10.55
C ASN A 117 -3.40 -10.67 -9.13
N ALA A 118 -2.75 -9.57 -8.72
CA ALA A 118 -2.99 -8.98 -7.41
C ALA A 118 -4.41 -8.40 -7.27
N LEU A 119 -4.89 -7.72 -8.31
CA LEU A 119 -6.26 -7.20 -8.35
C LEU A 119 -7.29 -8.34 -8.31
N GLU A 120 -7.09 -9.41 -9.10
CA GLU A 120 -7.98 -10.57 -9.12
C GLU A 120 -8.05 -11.29 -7.76
N MET A 121 -6.94 -11.36 -7.04
CA MET A 121 -6.92 -11.94 -5.68
C MET A 121 -7.66 -11.05 -4.68
N LEU A 122 -7.46 -9.74 -4.73
CA LEU A 122 -8.13 -8.78 -3.85
C LEU A 122 -9.65 -8.73 -4.13
N ASP A 123 -10.06 -8.71 -5.39
CA ASP A 123 -11.47 -8.66 -5.80
C ASP A 123 -12.30 -9.83 -5.24
N GLN A 124 -11.64 -10.95 -4.90
CA GLN A 124 -12.29 -12.11 -4.28
C GLN A 124 -12.47 -11.99 -2.77
N THR A 125 -11.71 -11.12 -2.10
CA THR A 125 -11.63 -11.08 -0.62
C THR A 125 -12.11 -9.77 0.00
N VAL A 126 -12.24 -8.70 -0.79
CA VAL A 126 -12.60 -7.36 -0.29
C VAL A 126 -13.69 -6.67 -1.11
N ASP A 127 -14.44 -5.78 -0.45
CA ASP A 127 -15.48 -4.95 -1.09
C ASP A 127 -14.88 -3.74 -1.83
N MET A 128 -13.72 -3.27 -1.39
CA MET A 128 -13.00 -2.13 -1.97
C MET A 128 -11.50 -2.40 -2.09
N ILE A 129 -10.93 -2.02 -3.23
CA ILE A 129 -9.47 -1.99 -3.44
C ILE A 129 -9.00 -0.53 -3.41
N TYR A 130 -8.06 -0.23 -2.50
CA TYR A 130 -7.33 1.04 -2.45
C TYR A 130 -5.99 0.87 -3.16
N VAL A 131 -5.71 1.69 -4.18
CA VAL A 131 -4.44 1.66 -4.92
C VAL A 131 -3.56 2.81 -4.47
N THR A 132 -2.33 2.48 -4.07
CA THR A 132 -1.31 3.47 -3.68
C THR A 132 -0.04 3.26 -4.48
N ILE A 133 0.51 4.36 -5.02
CA ILE A 133 1.71 4.34 -5.85
C ILE A 133 2.73 5.28 -5.20
N ASP A 134 3.84 4.72 -4.70
CA ASP A 134 5.06 5.48 -4.43
C ASP A 134 5.87 5.58 -5.71
N MET A 135 6.18 6.81 -6.11
CA MET A 135 6.94 7.08 -7.32
C MET A 135 8.38 6.56 -7.22
N ASP A 136 8.90 6.30 -6.02
CA ASP A 136 10.20 5.66 -5.84
C ASP A 136 10.25 4.20 -6.35
N VAL A 137 9.11 3.61 -6.71
CA VAL A 137 9.04 2.33 -7.41
C VAL A 137 9.63 2.40 -8.83
N LEU A 138 9.71 3.61 -9.40
CA LEU A 138 10.33 3.85 -10.69
C LEU A 138 11.85 3.93 -10.56
N ASP A 139 12.55 3.42 -11.57
CA ASP A 139 14.00 3.47 -11.63
C ASP A 139 14.49 4.93 -11.57
N SER A 140 15.54 5.18 -10.77
CA SER A 140 16.07 6.53 -10.53
C SER A 140 16.49 7.25 -11.82
N ALA A 141 16.82 6.52 -12.89
CA ALA A 141 17.11 7.10 -14.21
C ALA A 141 15.90 7.82 -14.84
N PHE A 142 14.67 7.44 -14.47
CA PHE A 142 13.43 8.03 -14.97
C PHE A 142 12.78 9.01 -13.99
N GLY A 143 13.34 9.18 -12.79
CA GLY A 143 12.91 10.18 -11.83
C GLY A 143 14.05 10.67 -10.93
N PRO A 144 14.91 11.56 -11.42
CA PRO A 144 16.07 12.06 -10.67
C PRO A 144 15.72 13.03 -9.52
N GLY A 145 14.43 13.20 -9.18
CA GLY A 145 13.93 14.18 -8.23
C GLY A 145 13.01 13.66 -7.12
N HIS A 146 13.02 12.36 -6.80
CA HIS A 146 12.10 11.78 -5.82
C HIS A 146 12.43 12.20 -4.37
N LEU A 147 12.03 13.40 -3.99
CA LEU A 147 11.45 13.63 -2.67
C LEU A 147 9.96 13.26 -2.80
N ARG A 148 9.61 12.01 -2.47
CA ARG A 148 8.26 11.46 -2.20
C ARG A 148 7.09 12.25 -2.82
N LEU A 149 6.85 12.04 -4.11
CA LEU A 149 5.60 12.43 -4.74
C LEU A 149 4.77 11.16 -4.91
N HIS A 150 3.52 11.15 -4.47
CA HIS A 150 2.64 9.98 -4.57
C HIS A 150 1.36 10.34 -5.33
N GLN A 151 0.96 9.48 -6.27
CA GLN A 151 -0.36 9.51 -6.90
C GLN A 151 -1.20 8.37 -6.31
N VAL A 152 -2.35 8.70 -5.74
CA VAL A 152 -3.39 7.75 -5.32
C VAL A 152 -4.44 7.75 -6.42
N VAL A 153 -4.71 6.58 -6.99
CA VAL A 153 -5.81 6.35 -7.94
C VAL A 153 -6.92 5.60 -7.20
#